data_AF-A0A971JWE2-F1
#
_entry.id   AF-A0A971JWE2-F1
#
_cell.length_a   1.000
_cell.length_b   1.000
_cell.length_c   1.000
_cell.angle_alpha   90.00
_cell.angle_beta   90.00
_cell.angle_gamma   90.00
#
_symmetry.space_group_name_H-M   'P 1'
#
loop_
_entity.id
_entity.type
_entity.pdbx_description
1 polymer ?
#
loop_
_entity_poly.entity_id
_entity_poly.type
_entity_poly.pdbx_seq_one_letter_code
_entity_poly.pdbx_strand_id
1 'polypeptide(L)'
;MAPVRTVHLVAKTHLDVGFTAPAAEVVATYVEHFIPAALARAAELRERGGPERFVWTTGSWLVDTFLDRADAAGRQAAEAAIAAGDLAWHALPFTTHTELCDPELVEAGLEISARLDHRFGRRTIAAKLTDVPGHTRGLVPLLAAAGVELLHVGVNPVATVPDVPAAFRWRSPDGAEVTVAYQAGGYGDRDVVPGCPDVLAWAPTGDNLGPPPLDEIVAAFARWREREPGAEVVGSTMDAFAVAARPHVSDLPVVTAEIGDTWIQGVGTDPGKVARYRELLRLRRSWRREGMVAPDDSRLRRFHENLLLVAEHTWGLDEKTHLPDRERWARADLPGLRAEDRTRAFEASWAEQRAYVDAAVDGIDSEALARSARAALRSLQDPVAPFAPGPVLAADGSGSARGPMASVGPGDLEDPDAPGDPVVADVGPWSIGIDPRTGAVVHLVDRVTGKTLADAGHPLALVAHQAFSEADYDRYLETYVHSPPEEEWWAVEDNSKPGIGAAGAVSAWWPAVAATVRAGRRWSADRSPGADDAAGERAGPDAAGARTG
;
A
#
# COMPACT_ATOMS: atom_id res chain seq x y z
N MET A 1 -3.62 -1.91 -38.99
CA MET A 1 -4.49 -2.59 -38.00
C MET A 1 -5.65 -3.20 -38.75
N ALA A 2 -6.13 -4.36 -38.32
CA ALA A 2 -7.44 -4.85 -38.78
C ALA A 2 -8.52 -3.82 -38.37
N PRO A 3 -9.60 -3.65 -39.15
CA PRO A 3 -10.69 -2.76 -38.77
C PRO A 3 -11.30 -3.23 -37.43
N VAL A 4 -11.58 -2.28 -36.54
CA VAL A 4 -12.26 -2.56 -35.28
C VAL A 4 -13.69 -3.01 -35.60
N ARG A 5 -14.10 -4.13 -35.02
CA ARG A 5 -15.43 -4.74 -35.14
C ARG A 5 -16.33 -4.34 -33.98
N THR A 6 -15.82 -4.37 -32.75
CA THR A 6 -16.62 -4.07 -31.55
C THR A 6 -15.83 -3.19 -30.58
N VAL A 7 -16.49 -2.16 -30.08
CA VAL A 7 -16.00 -1.31 -28.98
C VAL A 7 -16.75 -1.69 -27.71
N HIS A 8 -16.04 -2.27 -26.75
CA HIS A 8 -16.55 -2.59 -25.42
C HIS A 8 -16.45 -1.35 -24.53
N LEU A 9 -17.49 -0.53 -24.49
CA LEU A 9 -17.50 0.70 -23.70
C LEU A 9 -17.83 0.38 -22.23
N VAL A 10 -16.86 0.61 -21.34
CA VAL A 10 -16.96 0.40 -19.90
C VAL A 10 -16.98 1.75 -19.18
N ALA A 11 -18.03 1.99 -18.40
CA ALA A 11 -18.12 3.18 -17.56
C ALA A 11 -17.63 2.89 -16.14
N LYS A 12 -16.80 3.77 -15.60
CA LYS A 12 -16.23 3.64 -14.26
C LYS A 12 -15.87 5.02 -13.69
N THR A 13 -15.92 5.15 -12.38
CA THR A 13 -15.36 6.27 -11.63
C THR A 13 -14.09 5.80 -10.94
N HIS A 14 -13.01 6.59 -10.98
CA HIS A 14 -11.82 6.30 -10.18
C HIS A 14 -12.15 6.53 -8.70
N LEU A 15 -11.81 5.54 -7.86
CA LEU A 15 -12.13 5.54 -6.44
C LEU A 15 -10.83 5.77 -5.68
N ASP A 16 -10.82 6.85 -4.92
CA ASP A 16 -9.80 7.16 -3.93
C ASP A 16 -10.45 7.14 -2.56
N VAL A 17 -10.01 6.28 -1.65
CA VAL A 17 -10.61 6.18 -0.30
C VAL A 17 -9.96 7.22 0.62
N GLY A 18 -10.25 8.48 0.31
CA GLY A 18 -9.56 9.66 0.80
C GLY A 18 -9.39 10.68 -0.32
N PHE A 19 -8.24 11.33 -0.36
CA PHE A 19 -7.79 12.26 -1.39
C PHE A 19 -8.70 13.49 -1.54
N THR A 20 -9.84 13.36 -2.21
CA THR A 20 -10.79 14.46 -2.46
C THR A 20 -11.54 14.93 -1.21
N ALA A 21 -11.79 14.02 -0.26
CA ALA A 21 -12.52 14.26 0.99
C ALA A 21 -12.11 13.22 2.05
N PRO A 22 -12.49 13.37 3.34
CA PRO A 22 -12.27 12.32 4.34
C PRO A 22 -12.81 10.97 3.86
N ALA A 23 -12.13 9.88 4.18
CA ALA A 23 -12.41 8.57 3.61
C ALA A 23 -13.83 8.08 3.94
N ALA A 24 -14.31 8.32 5.17
CA ALA A 24 -15.68 8.00 5.56
C ALA A 24 -16.72 8.77 4.74
N GLU A 25 -16.45 10.04 4.40
CA GLU A 25 -17.33 10.87 3.58
C GLU A 25 -17.36 10.39 2.12
N VAL A 26 -16.20 10.04 1.54
CA VAL A 26 -16.14 9.45 0.21
C VAL A 26 -16.99 8.18 0.16
N VAL A 27 -16.76 7.24 1.09
CA VAL A 27 -17.48 5.96 1.11
C VAL A 27 -18.98 6.17 1.32
N ALA A 28 -19.38 7.10 2.21
CA ALA A 28 -20.78 7.47 2.39
C ALA A 28 -21.38 8.03 1.09
N THR A 29 -20.69 8.94 0.40
CA THR A 29 -21.13 9.52 -0.87
C THR A 29 -21.36 8.45 -1.94
N TYR A 30 -20.48 7.46 -2.02
CA TYR A 30 -20.68 6.35 -2.95
C TYR A 30 -21.92 5.52 -2.62
N VAL A 31 -22.14 5.22 -1.34
CA VAL A 31 -23.25 4.39 -0.89
C VAL A 31 -24.59 5.12 -0.98
N GLU A 32 -24.63 6.38 -0.56
CA GLU A 32 -25.86 7.15 -0.41
C GLU A 32 -26.29 7.86 -1.71
N HIS A 33 -25.33 8.15 -2.60
CA HIS A 33 -25.59 8.98 -3.78
C HIS A 33 -25.13 8.33 -5.09
N PHE A 34 -23.86 7.94 -5.21
CA PHE A 34 -23.33 7.55 -6.52
C PHE A 34 -23.83 6.21 -7.02
N ILE A 35 -23.82 5.15 -6.19
CA ILE A 35 -24.38 3.85 -6.60
C ILE A 35 -25.87 4.01 -6.94
N PRO A 36 -26.74 4.57 -6.09
CA PRO A 36 -28.15 4.78 -6.45
C PRO A 36 -28.35 5.57 -7.75
N ALA A 37 -27.56 6.63 -7.97
CA ALA A 37 -27.62 7.40 -9.21
C ALA A 37 -27.20 6.57 -10.44
N ALA A 38 -26.17 5.73 -10.31
CA ALA A 38 -25.73 4.85 -11.40
C ALA A 38 -26.83 3.85 -11.78
N LEU A 39 -27.46 3.24 -10.77
CA LEU A 39 -28.55 2.27 -10.98
C LEU A 39 -29.76 2.93 -11.66
N ALA A 40 -30.14 4.13 -11.21
CA ALA A 40 -31.25 4.88 -11.79
C ALA A 40 -30.98 5.24 -13.27
N ARG A 41 -29.77 5.72 -13.58
CA ARG A 41 -29.36 6.08 -14.95
C ARG A 41 -29.31 4.86 -15.87
N ALA A 42 -28.83 3.71 -15.38
CA ALA A 42 -28.82 2.48 -16.13
C ALA A 42 -30.24 1.98 -16.46
N ALA A 43 -31.13 2.03 -15.47
CA ALA A 43 -32.53 1.68 -15.64
C ALA A 43 -33.23 2.61 -16.65
N GLU A 44 -33.04 3.92 -16.50
CA GLU A 44 -33.60 4.91 -17.41
C GLU A 44 -33.11 4.71 -18.85
N LEU A 45 -31.81 4.50 -19.04
CA LEU A 45 -31.25 4.28 -20.38
C LEU A 45 -31.77 2.98 -21.01
N ARG A 46 -31.94 1.91 -20.23
CA ARG A 46 -32.58 0.67 -20.69
C ARG A 46 -34.03 0.90 -21.10
N GLU A 47 -34.81 1.62 -20.29
CA GLU A 47 -36.25 1.84 -20.52
C GLU A 47 -36.52 2.69 -21.76
N ARG A 48 -35.59 3.58 -22.13
CA ARG A 48 -35.63 4.31 -23.40
C ARG A 48 -35.60 3.39 -24.63
N GLY A 49 -35.15 2.14 -24.50
CA GLY A 49 -35.16 1.14 -25.57
C GLY A 49 -34.17 1.41 -26.70
N GLY A 50 -33.19 2.29 -26.48
CA GLY A 50 -32.11 2.56 -27.43
C GLY A 50 -31.04 1.47 -27.44
N PRO A 51 -30.09 1.53 -28.40
CA PRO A 51 -28.96 0.59 -28.46
C PRO A 51 -27.92 0.81 -27.35
N GLU A 52 -27.87 2.00 -26.74
CA GLU A 52 -26.95 2.32 -25.66
C GLU A 52 -27.31 1.58 -24.36
N ARG A 53 -26.30 0.98 -23.72
CA ARG A 53 -26.44 0.37 -22.39
C ARG A 53 -25.40 0.97 -21.46
N PHE A 54 -25.84 1.43 -20.30
CA PHE A 54 -24.94 1.91 -19.27
C PHE A 54 -24.66 0.77 -18.30
N VAL A 55 -23.41 0.28 -18.32
CA VAL A 55 -22.91 -0.72 -17.39
C VAL A 55 -21.85 -0.04 -16.52
N TRP A 56 -22.19 0.25 -15.27
CA TRP A 56 -21.26 0.88 -14.36
C TRP A 56 -20.41 -0.18 -13.68
N THR A 57 -19.09 -0.06 -13.82
CA THR A 57 -18.10 -1.02 -13.33
C THR A 57 -17.28 -0.39 -12.22
N THR A 58 -17.15 -1.08 -11.10
CA THR A 58 -16.29 -0.67 -9.97
C THR A 58 -15.43 -1.83 -9.46
N GLY A 59 -14.58 -1.58 -8.46
CA GLY A 59 -13.88 -2.66 -7.76
C GLY A 59 -14.82 -3.44 -6.84
N SER A 60 -14.50 -4.71 -6.59
CA SER A 60 -15.40 -5.63 -5.87
C SER A 60 -15.78 -5.15 -4.46
N TRP A 61 -14.87 -4.47 -3.76
CA TRP A 61 -15.10 -3.98 -2.40
C TRP A 61 -16.24 -2.96 -2.32
N LEU A 62 -16.39 -2.10 -3.33
CA LEU A 62 -17.42 -1.07 -3.29
C LEU A 62 -18.82 -1.68 -3.45
N VAL A 63 -18.97 -2.71 -4.29
CA VAL A 63 -20.23 -3.45 -4.45
C VAL A 63 -20.56 -4.22 -3.16
N ASP A 64 -19.59 -4.93 -2.58
CA ASP A 64 -19.78 -5.66 -1.31
C ASP A 64 -20.17 -4.70 -0.18
N THR A 65 -19.47 -3.56 -0.07
CA THR A 65 -19.74 -2.50 0.93
C THR A 65 -21.13 -1.91 0.78
N PHE A 66 -21.57 -1.64 -0.45
CA PHE A 66 -22.93 -1.14 -0.70
C PHE A 66 -23.99 -2.16 -0.31
N LEU A 67 -23.83 -3.43 -0.73
CA LEU A 67 -24.79 -4.48 -0.39
C LEU A 67 -24.88 -4.68 1.13
N ASP A 68 -23.78 -4.51 1.86
CA ASP A 68 -23.75 -4.60 3.31
C ASP A 68 -24.43 -3.40 4.00
N ARG A 69 -24.19 -2.17 3.53
CA ARG A 69 -24.63 -0.93 4.20
C ARG A 69 -25.97 -0.38 3.72
N ALA A 70 -26.39 -0.67 2.50
CA ALA A 70 -27.64 -0.18 1.95
C ALA A 70 -28.85 -0.70 2.74
N ASP A 71 -29.91 0.10 2.76
CA ASP A 71 -31.21 -0.34 3.26
C ASP A 71 -31.82 -1.43 2.35
N ALA A 72 -32.97 -1.98 2.75
CA ALA A 72 -33.60 -3.08 2.01
C ALA A 72 -33.95 -2.70 0.56
N ALA A 73 -34.36 -1.45 0.32
CA ALA A 73 -34.75 -0.98 -1.00
C ALA A 73 -33.52 -0.77 -1.90
N GLY A 74 -32.48 -0.13 -1.39
CA GLY A 74 -31.21 0.06 -2.09
C GLY A 74 -30.53 -1.27 -2.41
N ARG A 75 -30.52 -2.22 -1.47
CA ARG A 75 -30.01 -3.58 -1.69
C ARG A 75 -30.77 -4.28 -2.81
N GLN A 76 -32.11 -4.27 -2.76
CA GLN A 76 -32.94 -4.90 -3.80
C GLN A 76 -32.71 -4.25 -5.18
N ALA A 77 -32.55 -2.92 -5.23
CA ALA A 77 -32.26 -2.21 -6.47
C ALA A 77 -30.90 -2.63 -7.06
N ALA A 78 -29.86 -2.76 -6.24
CA ALA A 78 -28.56 -3.24 -6.70
C ALA A 78 -28.61 -4.69 -7.17
N GLU A 79 -29.27 -5.59 -6.43
CA GLU A 79 -29.45 -6.99 -6.85
C GLU A 79 -30.17 -7.09 -8.20
N ALA A 80 -31.22 -6.28 -8.40
CA ALA A 80 -31.93 -6.20 -9.68
C ALA A 80 -31.06 -5.66 -10.82
N ALA A 81 -30.25 -4.63 -10.56
CA ALA A 81 -29.31 -4.07 -11.52
C ALA A 81 -28.19 -5.06 -11.90
N ILE A 82 -27.66 -5.81 -10.92
CA ILE A 82 -26.71 -6.89 -11.16
C ILE A 82 -27.32 -7.97 -12.03
N ALA A 83 -28.57 -8.38 -11.76
CA ALA A 83 -29.29 -9.36 -12.59
C ALA A 83 -29.52 -8.83 -14.01
N ALA A 84 -29.83 -7.54 -14.16
CA ALA A 84 -30.03 -6.88 -15.45
C ALA A 84 -28.72 -6.61 -16.23
N GLY A 85 -27.55 -6.76 -15.59
CA GLY A 85 -26.24 -6.51 -16.18
C GLY A 85 -25.83 -5.04 -16.23
N ASP A 86 -26.43 -4.19 -15.37
CA ASP A 86 -26.18 -2.75 -15.32
C ASP A 86 -25.08 -2.35 -14.32
N LEU A 87 -24.85 -3.20 -13.31
CA LEU A 87 -23.79 -3.04 -12.32
C LEU A 87 -22.83 -4.23 -12.43
N ALA A 88 -21.54 -3.93 -12.61
CA ALA A 88 -20.48 -4.92 -12.72
C ALA A 88 -19.32 -4.60 -11.76
N TRP A 89 -18.51 -5.62 -11.47
CA TRP A 89 -17.27 -5.48 -10.71
C TRP A 89 -16.11 -6.16 -11.44
N HIS A 90 -14.89 -5.73 -11.12
CA HIS A 90 -13.66 -6.44 -11.47
C HIS A 90 -13.06 -7.13 -10.24
N ALA A 91 -12.13 -8.07 -10.45
CA ALA A 91 -11.68 -9.00 -9.41
C ALA A 91 -11.05 -8.32 -8.19
N LEU A 92 -10.24 -7.28 -8.42
CA LEU A 92 -9.58 -6.53 -7.36
C LEU A 92 -10.55 -5.56 -6.65
N PRO A 93 -10.37 -5.34 -5.32
CA PRO A 93 -11.29 -4.53 -4.52
C PRO A 93 -11.28 -3.03 -4.90
N PHE A 94 -10.10 -2.49 -5.18
CA PHE A 94 -9.79 -1.12 -5.55
C PHE A 94 -8.29 -1.06 -5.96
N THR A 95 -7.78 0.11 -6.33
CA THR A 95 -6.35 0.31 -6.57
C THR A 95 -5.58 0.24 -5.26
N THR A 96 -4.45 -0.47 -5.26
CA THR A 96 -3.59 -0.63 -4.08
C THR A 96 -2.12 -0.41 -4.42
N HIS A 97 -1.35 0.04 -3.42
CA HIS A 97 0.10 -0.12 -3.42
C HIS A 97 0.44 -1.59 -3.16
N THR A 98 0.50 -2.40 -4.22
CA THR A 98 0.54 -3.87 -4.13
C THR A 98 1.71 -4.44 -3.31
N GLU A 99 2.83 -3.73 -3.29
CA GLU A 99 4.06 -4.05 -2.57
C GLU A 99 3.90 -3.90 -1.04
N LEU A 100 2.86 -3.21 -0.59
CA LEU A 100 2.48 -3.11 0.81
C LEU A 100 1.64 -4.31 1.27
N CYS A 101 1.08 -5.09 0.35
CA CYS A 101 0.32 -6.30 0.65
C CYS A 101 1.25 -7.51 0.81
N ASP A 102 0.86 -8.46 1.65
CA ASP A 102 1.38 -9.83 1.57
C ASP A 102 0.40 -10.72 0.79
N PRO A 103 0.79 -11.94 0.36
CA PRO A 103 -0.05 -12.77 -0.51
C PRO A 103 -1.45 -13.04 0.05
N GLU A 104 -1.54 -13.36 1.34
CA GLU A 104 -2.82 -13.65 2.03
C GLU A 104 -3.75 -12.42 2.06
N LEU A 105 -3.23 -11.19 2.09
CA LEU A 105 -4.07 -10.00 2.01
C LEU A 105 -4.63 -9.79 0.59
N VAL A 106 -3.81 -10.03 -0.44
CA VAL A 106 -4.26 -9.97 -1.84
C VAL A 106 -5.33 -11.04 -2.10
N GLU A 107 -5.11 -12.27 -1.62
CA GLU A 107 -6.10 -13.37 -1.68
C GLU A 107 -7.42 -12.95 -1.02
N ALA A 108 -7.37 -12.39 0.19
CA ALA A 108 -8.57 -11.90 0.87
C ALA A 108 -9.30 -10.79 0.10
N GLY A 109 -8.58 -9.95 -0.66
CA GLY A 109 -9.16 -8.97 -1.58
C GLY A 109 -9.88 -9.63 -2.77
N LEU A 110 -9.26 -10.64 -3.38
CA LEU A 110 -9.84 -11.42 -4.49
C LEU A 110 -11.06 -12.24 -4.04
N GLU A 111 -11.07 -12.72 -2.79
CA GLU A 111 -12.22 -13.41 -2.19
C GLU A 111 -13.48 -12.55 -2.15
N ILE A 112 -13.37 -11.21 -2.09
CA ILE A 112 -14.53 -10.32 -2.15
C ILE A 112 -15.27 -10.53 -3.48
N SER A 113 -14.55 -10.51 -4.61
CA SER A 113 -15.11 -10.79 -5.93
C SER A 113 -15.66 -12.21 -6.00
N ALA A 114 -14.94 -13.20 -5.48
CA ALA A 114 -15.38 -14.59 -5.51
C ALA A 114 -16.71 -14.81 -4.75
N ARG A 115 -16.91 -14.13 -3.61
CA ARG A 115 -18.18 -14.16 -2.87
C ARG A 115 -19.32 -13.52 -3.66
N LEU A 116 -19.08 -12.38 -4.31
CA LEU A 116 -20.06 -11.74 -5.17
C LEU A 116 -20.43 -12.64 -6.35
N ASP A 117 -19.44 -13.24 -7.01
CA ASP A 117 -19.64 -14.20 -8.09
C ASP A 117 -20.48 -15.39 -7.66
N HIS A 118 -20.16 -15.99 -6.51
CA HIS A 118 -20.93 -17.08 -5.95
C HIS A 118 -22.38 -16.67 -5.65
N ARG A 119 -22.58 -15.49 -5.03
CA ARG A 119 -23.92 -14.98 -4.68
C ARG A 119 -24.79 -14.73 -5.91
N PHE A 120 -24.21 -14.23 -7.00
CA PHE A 120 -24.96 -13.76 -8.17
C PHE A 120 -24.84 -14.66 -9.40
N GLY A 121 -24.16 -15.81 -9.29
CA GLY A 121 -23.95 -16.74 -10.41
C GLY A 121 -23.14 -16.12 -11.54
N ARG A 122 -22.15 -15.28 -11.20
CA ARG A 122 -21.24 -14.62 -12.14
C ARG A 122 -19.87 -15.30 -12.14
N ARG A 123 -19.02 -14.90 -13.08
CA ARG A 123 -17.61 -15.28 -13.14
C ARG A 123 -16.81 -14.09 -13.63
N THR A 124 -16.05 -13.48 -12.73
CA THR A 124 -15.12 -12.40 -13.02
C THR A 124 -13.77 -12.98 -13.43
N ILE A 125 -13.25 -12.55 -14.57
CA ILE A 125 -11.95 -12.95 -15.13
C ILE A 125 -11.06 -11.75 -15.46
N ALA A 126 -11.54 -10.53 -15.21
CA ALA A 126 -10.77 -9.32 -15.41
C ALA A 126 -10.55 -8.54 -14.11
N ALA A 127 -9.39 -7.89 -14.01
CA ALA A 127 -8.99 -7.04 -12.91
C ALA A 127 -8.53 -5.67 -13.43
N LYS A 128 -8.63 -4.63 -12.59
CA LYS A 128 -8.17 -3.28 -12.93
C LYS A 128 -7.36 -2.69 -11.78
N LEU A 129 -6.27 -2.04 -12.13
CA LEU A 129 -5.51 -1.12 -11.29
C LEU A 129 -5.31 0.18 -12.08
N THR A 130 -5.43 1.31 -11.41
CA THR A 130 -5.23 2.63 -12.01
C THR A 130 -4.41 3.55 -11.17
N ASP A 131 -3.91 4.62 -11.77
CA ASP A 131 -3.13 5.69 -11.15
C ASP A 131 -1.69 5.24 -10.84
N VAL A 132 -1.55 4.13 -10.12
CA VAL A 132 -0.27 3.51 -9.79
C VAL A 132 0.45 3.02 -11.07
N PRO A 133 1.72 3.42 -11.31
CA PRO A 133 2.45 3.17 -12.57
C PRO A 133 2.97 1.74 -12.72
N GLY A 134 2.93 0.97 -11.65
CA GLY A 134 3.62 -0.31 -11.60
C GLY A 134 3.15 -1.16 -10.42
N HIS A 135 3.30 -2.47 -10.54
CA HIS A 135 2.90 -3.42 -9.51
C HIS A 135 3.91 -4.55 -9.43
N THR A 136 3.98 -5.20 -8.26
CA THR A 136 4.88 -6.34 -8.11
C THR A 136 4.43 -7.54 -8.93
N ARG A 137 5.38 -8.20 -9.59
CA ARG A 137 5.18 -9.47 -10.31
C ARG A 137 4.71 -10.60 -9.39
N GLY A 138 4.90 -10.46 -8.08
CA GLY A 138 4.32 -11.35 -7.07
C GLY A 138 2.79 -11.43 -7.12
N LEU A 139 2.12 -10.44 -7.74
CA LEU A 139 0.67 -10.43 -7.94
C LEU A 139 0.19 -11.46 -8.98
N VAL A 140 0.99 -11.76 -10.00
CA VAL A 140 0.63 -12.63 -11.14
C VAL A 140 0.11 -14.01 -10.72
N PRO A 141 0.81 -14.80 -9.87
CA PRO A 141 0.32 -16.12 -9.49
C PRO A 141 -0.99 -16.06 -8.69
N LEU A 142 -1.21 -15.00 -7.91
CA LEU A 142 -2.43 -14.82 -7.10
C LEU A 142 -3.64 -14.50 -7.99
N LEU A 143 -3.47 -13.61 -8.96
CA LEU A 143 -4.48 -13.31 -9.97
C LEU A 143 -4.83 -14.56 -10.81
N ALA A 144 -3.82 -15.27 -11.29
CA ALA A 144 -4.00 -16.48 -12.08
C ALA A 144 -4.74 -17.58 -11.29
N ALA A 145 -4.38 -17.78 -10.01
CA ALA A 145 -5.05 -18.73 -9.13
C ALA A 145 -6.52 -18.37 -8.86
N ALA A 146 -6.83 -17.07 -8.80
CA ALA A 146 -8.21 -16.57 -8.72
C ALA A 146 -8.98 -16.64 -10.06
N GLY A 147 -8.35 -17.10 -11.14
CA GLY A 147 -8.97 -17.23 -12.46
C GLY A 147 -9.02 -15.93 -13.27
N VAL A 148 -8.26 -14.91 -12.87
CA VAL A 148 -8.10 -13.66 -13.64
C VAL A 148 -7.23 -13.93 -14.86
N GLU A 149 -7.75 -13.58 -16.04
CA GLU A 149 -7.11 -13.75 -17.34
C GLU A 149 -6.59 -12.42 -17.91
N LEU A 150 -7.22 -11.31 -17.55
CA LEU A 150 -6.88 -9.96 -18.00
C LEU A 150 -6.71 -9.00 -16.82
N LEU A 151 -5.58 -8.32 -16.75
CA LEU A 151 -5.33 -7.19 -15.87
C LEU A 151 -5.20 -5.92 -16.72
N HIS A 152 -6.04 -4.92 -16.49
CA HIS A 152 -5.82 -3.59 -17.01
C HIS A 152 -5.02 -2.77 -16.00
N VAL A 153 -3.93 -2.15 -16.44
CA VAL A 153 -3.16 -1.15 -15.69
C VAL A 153 -3.20 0.15 -16.47
N GLY A 154 -3.80 1.19 -15.92
CA GLY A 154 -3.81 2.52 -16.53
C GLY A 154 -3.12 3.52 -15.62
N VAL A 155 -2.10 4.18 -16.13
CA VAL A 155 -1.21 4.97 -15.29
C VAL A 155 -1.69 6.40 -15.22
N ASN A 156 -1.51 7.03 -14.07
CA ASN A 156 -1.68 8.47 -13.96
C ASN A 156 -0.80 9.21 -15.01
N PRO A 157 -1.32 10.26 -15.67
CA PRO A 157 -0.62 10.92 -16.76
C PRO A 157 0.75 11.50 -16.41
N VAL A 158 1.04 11.79 -15.13
CA VAL A 158 2.30 12.43 -14.72
C VAL A 158 3.38 11.50 -14.22
N ALA A 159 3.11 10.20 -14.07
CA ALA A 159 4.14 9.25 -13.70
C ALA A 159 4.96 8.76 -14.90
N THR A 160 6.27 8.62 -14.70
CA THR A 160 7.10 7.83 -15.63
C THR A 160 6.64 6.37 -15.61
N VAL A 161 6.44 5.82 -16.80
CA VAL A 161 5.97 4.43 -16.97
C VAL A 161 7.13 3.45 -17.20
N PRO A 162 7.04 2.19 -16.77
CA PRO A 162 7.90 1.11 -17.24
C PRO A 162 7.87 0.97 -18.77
N ASP A 163 9.03 0.62 -19.35
CA ASP A 163 9.17 0.30 -20.77
C ASP A 163 8.62 -1.10 -21.07
N VAL A 164 7.30 -1.18 -21.23
CA VAL A 164 6.58 -2.41 -21.58
C VAL A 164 5.65 -2.21 -22.78
N PRO A 165 5.35 -3.28 -23.53
CA PRO A 165 4.34 -3.22 -24.59
C PRO A 165 2.96 -2.82 -24.04
N ALA A 166 2.11 -2.21 -24.88
CA ALA A 166 0.74 -1.87 -24.50
C ALA A 166 -0.14 -3.11 -24.20
N ALA A 167 0.22 -4.29 -24.71
CA ALA A 167 -0.39 -5.56 -24.35
C ALA A 167 0.67 -6.66 -24.29
N PHE A 168 0.70 -7.41 -23.20
CA PHE A 168 1.70 -8.46 -22.97
C PHE A 168 1.20 -9.58 -22.06
N ARG A 169 1.90 -10.70 -22.07
CA ARG A 169 1.74 -11.78 -21.09
C ARG A 169 2.74 -11.58 -19.97
N TRP A 170 2.25 -11.27 -18.78
CA TRP A 170 3.12 -11.10 -17.62
C TRP A 170 3.29 -12.43 -16.91
N ARG A 171 4.52 -12.94 -16.87
CA ARG A 171 4.81 -14.29 -16.39
C ARG A 171 5.70 -14.28 -15.15
N SER A 172 5.24 -14.98 -14.13
CA SER A 172 5.97 -15.18 -12.89
C SER A 172 6.90 -16.40 -12.96
N PRO A 173 7.88 -16.54 -12.05
CA PRO A 173 8.87 -17.61 -12.10
C PRO A 173 8.32 -19.04 -12.02
N ASP A 174 7.15 -19.23 -11.41
CA ASP A 174 6.48 -20.53 -11.31
C ASP A 174 5.70 -20.91 -12.58
N GLY A 175 5.67 -20.02 -13.57
CA GLY A 175 4.98 -20.21 -14.85
C GLY A 175 3.56 -19.67 -14.89
N ALA A 176 3.00 -19.16 -13.79
CA ALA A 176 1.71 -18.49 -13.81
C ALA A 176 1.78 -17.20 -14.64
N GLU A 177 0.70 -16.90 -15.34
CA GLU A 177 0.64 -15.86 -16.36
C GLU A 177 -0.72 -15.16 -16.36
N VAL A 178 -0.71 -13.85 -16.57
CA VAL A 178 -1.90 -13.01 -16.78
C VAL A 178 -1.66 -12.10 -17.98
N THR A 179 -2.70 -11.87 -18.80
CA THR A 179 -2.62 -10.87 -19.87
C THR A 179 -2.71 -9.49 -19.27
N VAL A 180 -1.79 -8.59 -19.59
CA VAL A 180 -1.84 -7.19 -19.18
C VAL A 180 -2.19 -6.34 -20.38
N ALA A 181 -3.22 -5.51 -20.23
CA ALA A 181 -3.48 -4.35 -21.07
C ALA A 181 -2.96 -3.12 -20.30
N TYR A 182 -1.95 -2.46 -20.86
CA TYR A 182 -1.21 -1.41 -20.20
C TYR A 182 -1.38 -0.08 -20.94
N GLN A 183 -1.99 0.88 -20.28
CA GLN A 183 -2.25 2.21 -20.84
C GLN A 183 -1.32 3.23 -20.20
N ALA A 184 -0.28 3.60 -20.96
CA ALA A 184 0.65 4.65 -20.58
C ALA A 184 0.00 6.04 -20.76
N GLY A 185 0.25 6.95 -19.81
CA GLY A 185 -0.21 8.34 -19.89
C GLY A 185 -1.70 8.56 -19.60
N GLY A 186 -2.40 7.57 -19.05
CA GLY A 186 -3.79 7.73 -18.61
C GLY A 186 -4.53 6.41 -18.41
N TYR A 187 -5.77 6.51 -17.93
CA TYR A 187 -6.66 5.36 -17.71
C TYR A 187 -8.06 5.54 -18.32
N GLY A 188 -8.17 6.40 -19.34
CA GLY A 188 -9.44 6.85 -19.90
C GLY A 188 -9.64 6.69 -21.41
N ASP A 189 -8.67 6.16 -22.16
CA ASP A 189 -8.80 5.99 -23.61
C ASP A 189 -9.31 4.59 -24.01
N ARG A 190 -8.47 3.80 -24.72
CA ARG A 190 -8.79 2.44 -25.14
C ARG A 190 -7.57 1.53 -25.09
N ASP A 191 -7.84 0.26 -24.89
CA ASP A 191 -6.87 -0.81 -24.92
C ASP A 191 -7.09 -1.71 -26.12
N VAL A 192 -5.98 -2.10 -26.76
CA VAL A 192 -5.97 -2.94 -27.96
C VAL A 192 -5.08 -4.15 -27.71
N VAL A 193 -5.63 -5.34 -27.92
CA VAL A 193 -4.84 -6.57 -28.04
C VAL A 193 -4.50 -6.79 -29.51
N PRO A 194 -3.22 -6.80 -29.92
CA PRO A 194 -2.82 -7.08 -31.30
C PRO A 194 -3.52 -8.30 -31.90
N GLY A 195 -4.14 -8.12 -33.07
CA GLY A 195 -4.87 -9.18 -33.77
C GLY A 195 -6.34 -9.35 -33.32
N CYS A 196 -6.72 -8.83 -32.16
CA CYS A 196 -8.11 -8.79 -31.71
C CYS A 196 -8.87 -7.72 -32.50
N PRO A 197 -10.01 -8.06 -33.14
CA PRO A 197 -10.85 -7.08 -33.81
C PRO A 197 -11.68 -6.24 -32.82
N ASP A 198 -11.58 -6.49 -31.51
CA ASP A 198 -12.38 -5.82 -30.49
C ASP A 198 -11.44 -4.94 -29.63
N VAL A 199 -11.95 -3.83 -29.13
CA VAL A 199 -11.21 -2.90 -28.26
C VAL A 199 -11.97 -2.66 -26.96
N LEU A 200 -11.22 -2.52 -25.85
CA LEU A 200 -11.77 -2.06 -24.58
C LEU A 200 -11.70 -0.55 -24.56
N ALA A 201 -12.81 0.12 -24.32
CA ALA A 201 -12.88 1.57 -24.30
C ALA A 201 -13.47 2.06 -22.99
N TRP A 202 -13.01 3.22 -22.53
CA TRP A 202 -13.45 3.79 -21.26
C TRP A 202 -14.39 4.97 -21.47
N ALA A 203 -15.39 5.07 -20.58
CA ALA A 203 -16.12 6.29 -20.29
C ALA A 203 -15.87 6.64 -18.82
N PRO A 204 -14.65 7.08 -18.49
CA PRO A 204 -14.29 7.34 -17.10
C PRO A 204 -14.92 8.66 -16.64
N THR A 205 -15.15 8.75 -15.35
CA THR A 205 -15.20 10.03 -14.64
C THR A 205 -13.98 10.13 -13.75
N GLY A 206 -13.53 11.36 -13.48
CA GLY A 206 -12.41 11.63 -12.58
C GLY A 206 -12.68 11.19 -11.14
N ASP A 207 -11.69 11.48 -10.30
CA ASP A 207 -11.58 11.01 -8.92
C ASP A 207 -12.83 11.38 -8.11
N ASN A 208 -13.54 10.36 -7.63
CA ASN A 208 -14.72 10.52 -6.78
C ASN A 208 -15.82 11.44 -7.35
N LEU A 209 -15.91 11.61 -8.67
CA LEU A 209 -16.96 12.42 -9.32
C LEU A 209 -18.31 11.71 -9.49
N GLY A 210 -18.37 10.42 -9.14
CA GLY A 210 -19.54 9.57 -9.31
C GLY A 210 -19.83 9.23 -10.77
N PRO A 211 -20.95 8.53 -11.06
CA PRO A 211 -21.31 8.19 -12.43
C PRO A 211 -21.52 9.46 -13.28
N PRO A 212 -21.31 9.40 -14.60
CA PRO A 212 -21.58 10.52 -15.50
C PRO A 212 -23.10 10.77 -15.66
N PRO A 213 -23.52 12.02 -15.94
CA PRO A 213 -24.86 12.34 -16.43
C PRO A 213 -25.27 11.52 -17.66
N LEU A 214 -26.57 11.36 -17.89
CA LEU A 214 -27.06 10.47 -18.95
C LEU A 214 -26.77 11.00 -20.36
N ASP A 215 -26.81 12.30 -20.57
CA ASP A 215 -26.39 12.94 -21.82
C ASP A 215 -24.89 12.76 -22.08
N GLU A 216 -24.04 12.78 -21.06
CA GLU A 216 -22.62 12.46 -21.19
C GLU A 216 -22.38 10.98 -21.54
N ILE A 217 -23.19 10.06 -20.99
CA ILE A 217 -23.16 8.63 -21.36
C ILE A 217 -23.49 8.49 -22.86
N VAL A 218 -24.59 9.09 -23.31
CA VAL A 218 -24.99 9.04 -24.74
C VAL A 218 -23.94 9.70 -25.63
N ALA A 219 -23.37 10.82 -25.20
CA ALA A 219 -22.28 11.48 -25.91
C ALA A 219 -21.04 10.58 -26.02
N ALA A 220 -20.70 9.80 -24.98
CA ALA A 220 -19.60 8.85 -25.04
C ALA A 220 -19.81 7.78 -26.13
N PHE A 221 -21.02 7.22 -26.24
CA PHE A 221 -21.37 6.31 -27.35
C PHE A 221 -21.23 6.99 -28.71
N ALA A 222 -21.71 8.22 -28.86
CA ALA A 222 -21.61 8.96 -30.12
C ALA A 222 -20.15 9.23 -30.52
N ARG A 223 -19.30 9.67 -29.58
CA ARG A 223 -17.86 9.89 -29.81
C ARG A 223 -17.16 8.62 -30.28
N TRP A 224 -17.46 7.47 -29.67
CA TRP A 224 -16.85 6.20 -30.07
C TRP A 224 -17.33 5.71 -31.43
N ARG A 225 -18.61 5.94 -31.78
CA ARG A 225 -19.13 5.64 -33.13
C ARG A 225 -18.49 6.54 -34.20
N GLU A 226 -18.20 7.80 -33.87
CA GLU A 226 -17.49 8.71 -34.76
C GLU A 226 -16.02 8.28 -34.94
N ARG A 227 -15.35 7.89 -33.85
CA ARG A 227 -13.96 7.43 -33.89
C ARG A 227 -13.79 6.08 -34.58
N GLU A 228 -14.76 5.19 -34.45
CA GLU A 228 -14.77 3.84 -35.03
C GLU A 228 -16.05 3.57 -35.84
N PRO A 229 -16.23 4.22 -37.02
CA PRO A 229 -17.49 4.22 -37.77
C PRO A 229 -17.90 2.87 -38.36
N GLY A 230 -16.98 1.90 -38.39
CA GLY A 230 -17.25 0.51 -38.81
C GLY A 230 -17.51 -0.45 -37.65
N ALA A 231 -17.36 0.00 -36.40
CA ALA A 231 -17.47 -0.84 -35.22
C ALA A 231 -18.86 -0.74 -34.58
N GLU A 232 -19.31 -1.85 -34.00
CA GLU A 232 -20.44 -1.86 -33.08
C GLU A 232 -19.98 -1.34 -31.70
N VAL A 233 -20.58 -0.25 -31.22
CA VAL A 233 -20.27 0.29 -29.89
C VAL A 233 -21.33 -0.17 -28.89
N VAL A 234 -20.91 -0.99 -27.92
CA VAL A 234 -21.79 -1.63 -26.94
C VAL A 234 -21.39 -1.29 -25.50
N GLY A 235 -22.38 -1.09 -24.63
CA GLY A 235 -22.13 -1.06 -23.19
C GLY A 235 -21.68 -2.44 -22.73
N SER A 236 -20.53 -2.53 -22.07
CA SER A 236 -19.88 -3.82 -21.83
C SER A 236 -19.19 -3.93 -20.48
N THR A 237 -18.48 -5.04 -20.28
CA THR A 237 -17.65 -5.30 -19.11
C THR A 237 -16.23 -5.66 -19.54
N MET A 238 -15.29 -5.56 -18.60
CA MET A 238 -13.92 -6.02 -18.82
C MET A 238 -13.87 -7.54 -19.07
N ASP A 239 -14.75 -8.32 -18.45
CA ASP A 239 -14.84 -9.77 -18.68
C ASP A 239 -15.24 -10.10 -20.12
N ALA A 240 -16.19 -9.35 -20.70
CA ALA A 240 -16.62 -9.55 -22.08
C ALA A 240 -15.47 -9.29 -23.07
N PHE A 241 -14.68 -8.24 -22.82
CA PHE A 241 -13.48 -7.97 -23.62
C PHE A 241 -12.39 -9.03 -23.40
N ALA A 242 -12.16 -9.49 -22.16
CA ALA A 242 -11.20 -10.57 -21.88
C ALA A 242 -11.54 -11.85 -22.67
N VAL A 243 -12.82 -12.21 -22.77
CA VAL A 243 -13.27 -13.33 -23.61
C VAL A 243 -12.97 -13.09 -25.09
N ALA A 244 -13.23 -11.89 -25.61
CA ALA A 244 -12.98 -11.53 -27.01
C ALA A 244 -11.48 -11.54 -27.35
N ALA A 245 -10.63 -11.08 -26.43
CA ALA A 245 -9.19 -11.01 -26.60
C ALA A 245 -8.49 -12.37 -26.47
N ARG A 246 -9.05 -13.32 -25.71
CA ARG A 246 -8.46 -14.63 -25.38
C ARG A 246 -7.82 -15.37 -26.58
N PRO A 247 -8.43 -15.44 -27.79
CA PRO A 247 -7.84 -16.14 -28.93
C PRO A 247 -6.54 -15.51 -29.47
N HIS A 248 -6.22 -14.28 -29.05
CA HIS A 248 -5.12 -13.47 -29.57
C HIS A 248 -3.95 -13.33 -28.57
N VAL A 249 -4.11 -13.83 -27.33
CA VAL A 249 -3.14 -13.66 -26.24
C VAL A 249 -1.84 -14.43 -26.49
N SER A 250 -1.88 -15.58 -27.17
CA SER A 250 -0.70 -16.43 -27.41
C SER A 250 0.41 -15.73 -28.19
N ASP A 251 0.04 -14.74 -28.99
CA ASP A 251 0.94 -14.00 -29.89
C ASP A 251 1.59 -12.80 -29.19
N LEU A 252 1.14 -12.46 -27.98
CA LEU A 252 1.67 -11.33 -27.23
C LEU A 252 3.09 -11.61 -26.71
N PRO A 253 3.94 -10.56 -26.63
CA PRO A 253 5.24 -10.68 -26.00
C PRO A 253 5.09 -11.11 -24.53
N VAL A 254 6.07 -11.88 -24.05
CA VAL A 254 6.14 -12.29 -22.64
C VAL A 254 7.05 -11.32 -21.90
N VAL A 255 6.53 -10.72 -20.83
CA VAL A 255 7.33 -9.91 -19.90
C VAL A 255 7.55 -10.72 -18.64
N THR A 256 8.80 -10.81 -18.21
CA THR A 256 9.22 -11.45 -16.94
C THR A 256 9.90 -10.46 -16.00
N ALA A 257 10.03 -9.20 -16.41
CA ALA A 257 10.57 -8.14 -15.57
C ALA A 257 9.60 -7.80 -14.43
N GLU A 258 10.16 -7.29 -13.34
CA GLU A 258 9.40 -6.57 -12.34
C GLU A 258 9.04 -5.19 -12.91
N ILE A 259 7.79 -4.78 -12.73
CA ILE A 259 7.31 -3.46 -13.12
C ILE A 259 6.78 -2.73 -11.89
N GLY A 260 7.52 -2.84 -10.78
CA GLY A 260 7.06 -2.44 -9.44
C GLY A 260 6.64 -0.98 -9.32
N ASP A 261 5.88 -0.71 -8.27
CA ASP A 261 5.32 0.60 -7.95
C ASP A 261 6.42 1.63 -7.64
N THR A 262 6.57 2.62 -8.53
CA THR A 262 7.51 3.75 -8.36
C THR A 262 6.87 4.95 -7.65
N TRP A 263 5.55 4.90 -7.42
CA TRP A 263 4.75 5.92 -6.74
C TRP A 263 4.39 5.52 -5.29
N ILE A 264 4.95 4.43 -4.75
CA ILE A 264 4.75 4.01 -3.34
C ILE A 264 5.41 4.92 -2.28
N GLN A 265 5.72 6.17 -2.64
CA GLN A 265 6.49 7.12 -1.83
C GLN A 265 5.75 7.53 -0.54
N GLY A 266 4.40 7.52 -0.57
CA GLY A 266 3.56 7.87 0.57
C GLY A 266 3.69 6.92 1.77
N VAL A 267 4.02 5.64 1.54
CA VAL A 267 4.07 4.62 2.60
C VAL A 267 5.09 4.97 3.69
N GLY A 268 6.23 5.55 3.31
CA GLY A 268 7.29 5.94 4.24
C GLY A 268 6.94 7.11 5.16
N THR A 269 5.88 7.86 4.85
CA THR A 269 5.53 9.10 5.57
C THR A 269 4.82 8.86 6.91
N ASP A 270 4.28 7.64 7.12
CA ASP A 270 3.65 7.25 8.38
C ASP A 270 4.20 5.92 8.92
N PRO A 271 5.44 5.92 9.46
CA PRO A 271 6.06 4.70 9.96
C PRO A 271 5.30 4.07 11.13
N GLY A 272 4.54 4.86 11.90
CA GLY A 272 3.70 4.36 12.98
C GLY A 272 2.52 3.52 12.46
N LYS A 273 1.79 4.03 11.46
CA LYS A 273 0.72 3.28 10.76
C LYS A 273 1.27 2.00 10.17
N VAL A 274 2.35 2.10 9.40
CA VAL A 274 2.94 0.97 8.66
C VAL A 274 3.51 -0.09 9.60
N ALA A 275 4.18 0.28 10.70
CA ALA A 275 4.68 -0.68 11.67
C ALA A 275 3.56 -1.51 12.29
N ARG A 276 2.46 -0.85 12.70
CA ARG A 276 1.29 -1.52 13.28
C ARG A 276 0.60 -2.43 12.26
N TYR A 277 0.40 -1.95 11.04
CA TYR A 277 -0.16 -2.73 9.93
C TYR A 277 0.67 -4.00 9.63
N ARG A 278 1.99 -3.87 9.49
CA ARG A 278 2.90 -5.00 9.22
C ARG A 278 2.93 -6.02 10.36
N GLU A 279 2.81 -5.54 11.60
CA GLU A 279 2.72 -6.42 12.77
C GLU A 279 1.44 -7.26 12.75
N LEU A 280 0.30 -6.70 12.35
CA LEU A 280 -0.94 -7.45 12.18
C LEU A 280 -0.84 -8.50 11.06
N LEU A 281 -0.21 -8.18 9.93
CA LEU A 281 0.07 -9.18 8.88
C LEU A 281 0.98 -10.32 9.36
N ARG A 282 2.01 -10.00 10.16
CA ARG A 282 2.90 -11.00 10.76
C ARG A 282 2.17 -11.86 11.79
N LEU A 283 1.29 -11.26 12.59
CA LEU A 283 0.50 -11.95 13.59
C LEU A 283 -0.49 -12.91 12.94
N ARG A 284 -1.19 -12.49 11.88
CA ARG A 284 -2.09 -13.38 11.11
C ARG A 284 -1.37 -14.63 10.61
N ARG A 285 -0.19 -14.46 10.01
CA ARG A 285 0.65 -15.60 9.56
C ARG A 285 1.02 -16.53 10.71
N SER A 286 1.24 -15.98 11.91
CA SER A 286 1.52 -16.76 13.11
C SER A 286 0.31 -17.58 13.55
N TRP A 287 -0.88 -16.96 13.60
CA TRP A 287 -2.14 -17.66 13.90
C TRP A 287 -2.41 -18.83 12.94
N ARG A 288 -2.16 -18.65 11.63
CA ARG A 288 -2.31 -19.72 10.64
C ARG A 288 -1.34 -20.87 10.89
N ARG A 289 -0.06 -20.56 11.08
CA ARG A 289 0.99 -21.56 11.36
C ARG A 289 0.72 -22.35 12.64
N GLU A 290 0.11 -21.72 13.64
CA GLU A 290 -0.27 -22.33 14.92
C GLU A 290 -1.63 -23.05 14.86
N GLY A 291 -2.30 -23.05 13.70
CA GLY A 291 -3.59 -23.72 13.51
C GLY A 291 -4.77 -23.02 14.22
N MET A 292 -4.62 -21.75 14.60
CA MET A 292 -5.66 -20.98 15.29
C MET A 292 -6.76 -20.47 14.33
N VAL A 293 -6.40 -20.28 13.06
CA VAL A 293 -7.30 -19.82 12.00
C VAL A 293 -7.07 -20.64 10.72
N ALA A 294 -8.16 -20.93 10.02
CA ALA A 294 -8.13 -21.56 8.71
C ALA A 294 -7.76 -20.52 7.62
N PRO A 295 -7.41 -20.96 6.38
CA PRO A 295 -7.22 -20.03 5.26
C PRO A 295 -8.44 -19.14 4.97
N ASP A 296 -9.64 -19.71 5.00
CA ASP A 296 -10.94 -19.09 4.67
C ASP A 296 -11.75 -18.72 5.92
N ASP A 297 -11.07 -18.43 7.03
CA ASP A 297 -11.72 -18.20 8.32
C ASP A 297 -12.56 -16.92 8.32
N SER A 298 -13.89 -17.08 8.31
CA SER A 298 -14.83 -15.97 8.26
C SER A 298 -14.67 -14.98 9.42
N ARG A 299 -14.07 -15.41 10.54
CA ARG A 299 -13.80 -14.54 11.69
C ARG A 299 -12.84 -13.40 11.38
N LEU A 300 -12.03 -13.54 10.32
CA LEU A 300 -11.06 -12.54 9.90
C LEU A 300 -11.53 -11.68 8.73
N ARG A 301 -12.78 -11.82 8.25
CA ARG A 301 -13.27 -11.07 7.09
C ARG A 301 -13.09 -9.56 7.25
N ARG A 302 -13.66 -8.95 8.31
CA ARG A 302 -13.53 -7.50 8.54
C ARG A 302 -12.12 -7.08 8.92
N PHE A 303 -11.34 -7.98 9.52
CA PHE A 303 -9.92 -7.75 9.77
C PHE A 303 -9.16 -7.55 8.45
N HIS A 304 -9.34 -8.44 7.47
CA HIS A 304 -8.71 -8.29 6.15
C HIS A 304 -9.23 -7.08 5.38
N GLU A 305 -10.55 -6.84 5.37
CA GLU A 305 -11.13 -5.70 4.65
C GLU A 305 -10.59 -4.36 5.15
N ASN A 306 -10.40 -4.19 6.47
CA ASN A 306 -9.79 -2.96 7.01
C ASN A 306 -8.28 -2.89 6.75
N LEU A 307 -7.56 -4.02 6.74
CA LEU A 307 -6.14 -4.01 6.37
C LEU A 307 -5.95 -3.70 4.87
N LEU A 308 -6.86 -4.14 3.99
CA LEU A 308 -6.86 -3.75 2.59
C LEU A 308 -6.99 -2.23 2.43
N LEU A 309 -7.80 -1.57 3.25
CA LEU A 309 -7.95 -0.10 3.22
C LEU A 309 -6.66 0.65 3.62
N VAL A 310 -5.75 0.02 4.37
CA VAL A 310 -4.43 0.61 4.65
C VAL A 310 -3.51 0.55 3.42
N ALA A 311 -3.74 -0.41 2.51
CA ALA A 311 -2.97 -0.60 1.28
C ALA A 311 -3.64 0.02 0.05
N GLU A 312 -4.84 0.55 0.19
CA GLU A 312 -5.46 1.45 -0.78
C GLU A 312 -4.50 2.60 -1.08
N HIS A 313 -4.40 3.00 -2.35
CA HIS A 313 -3.30 3.84 -2.81
C HIS A 313 -3.34 5.30 -2.33
N THR A 314 -4.38 5.72 -1.62
CA THR A 314 -4.47 7.07 -1.05
C THR A 314 -4.14 7.11 0.43
N TRP A 315 -3.56 8.24 0.88
CA TRP A 315 -2.93 8.33 2.20
C TRP A 315 -3.53 9.42 3.11
N GLY A 316 -4.76 9.83 2.84
CA GLY A 316 -5.44 10.96 3.47
C GLY A 316 -5.91 11.98 2.43
N LEU A 317 -6.20 13.21 2.85
CA LEU A 317 -6.52 14.31 1.94
C LEU A 317 -5.31 14.71 1.07
N ASP A 318 -5.57 15.23 -0.13
CA ASP A 318 -4.52 15.73 -1.03
C ASP A 318 -3.96 17.09 -0.59
N GLU A 319 -2.62 17.25 -0.67
CA GLU A 319 -1.93 18.45 -0.17
C GLU A 319 -2.31 19.69 -0.99
N LYS A 320 -2.33 19.59 -2.33
CA LYS A 320 -2.60 20.72 -3.23
C LYS A 320 -3.96 21.39 -3.01
N THR A 321 -4.99 20.64 -2.62
CA THR A 321 -6.34 21.19 -2.40
C THR A 321 -6.54 21.59 -0.95
N HIS A 322 -6.14 20.73 -0.01
CA HIS A 322 -6.53 20.87 1.40
C HIS A 322 -5.46 21.53 2.28
N LEU A 323 -4.20 21.58 1.83
CA LEU A 323 -3.10 22.25 2.53
C LEU A 323 -2.07 22.90 1.58
N PRO A 324 -2.46 23.83 0.69
CA PRO A 324 -1.53 24.48 -0.24
C PRO A 324 -0.70 25.59 0.44
N ASP A 325 0.13 25.22 1.42
CA ASP A 325 1.00 26.17 2.13
C ASP A 325 2.42 26.17 1.56
N ARG A 326 2.80 27.26 0.88
CA ARG A 326 4.13 27.38 0.24
C ARG A 326 5.15 28.17 1.05
N GLU A 327 4.75 28.72 2.19
CA GLU A 327 5.54 29.72 2.91
C GLU A 327 6.18 29.15 4.19
N ARG A 328 5.47 28.31 4.95
CA ARG A 328 5.87 27.93 6.31
C ARG A 328 6.54 26.58 6.38
N TRP A 329 7.82 26.57 5.99
CA TRP A 329 8.68 25.39 6.03
C TRP A 329 9.49 25.26 7.32
N ALA A 330 9.59 26.33 8.13
CA ALA A 330 10.42 26.32 9.33
C ALA A 330 9.67 25.74 10.55
N ARG A 331 10.41 25.04 11.42
CA ARG A 331 9.87 24.49 12.68
C ARG A 331 9.17 25.54 13.55
N ALA A 332 9.63 26.79 13.51
CA ALA A 332 9.06 27.89 14.29
C ALA A 332 7.61 28.24 13.87
N ASP A 333 7.26 27.99 12.61
CA ASP A 333 5.94 28.34 12.06
C ASP A 333 4.91 27.22 12.29
N LEU A 334 5.38 25.99 12.51
CA LEU A 334 4.54 24.80 12.67
C LEU A 334 3.43 24.95 13.72
N PRO A 335 3.66 25.50 14.93
CA PRO A 335 2.59 25.70 15.90
C PRO A 335 1.45 26.59 15.39
N GLY A 336 1.77 27.63 14.61
CA GLY A 336 0.79 28.52 13.99
C GLY A 336 0.01 27.82 12.88
N LEU A 337 0.72 27.11 11.99
CA LEU A 337 0.11 26.34 10.91
C LEU A 337 -0.85 25.26 11.45
N ARG A 338 -0.46 24.52 12.49
CA ARG A 338 -1.30 23.48 13.13
C ARG A 338 -2.53 24.03 13.85
N ALA A 339 -2.56 25.32 14.17
CA ALA A 339 -3.71 25.97 14.78
C ALA A 339 -4.81 26.32 13.76
N GLU A 340 -4.54 26.22 12.46
CA GLU A 340 -5.52 26.48 11.39
C GLU A 340 -6.51 25.31 11.23
N ASP A 341 -7.75 25.63 10.85
CA ASP A 341 -8.80 24.62 10.62
C ASP A 341 -8.43 23.64 9.49
N ARG A 342 -7.86 24.14 8.39
CA ARG A 342 -7.43 23.30 7.26
C ARG A 342 -6.37 22.27 7.66
N THR A 343 -5.39 22.67 8.46
CA THR A 343 -4.34 21.77 8.95
C THR A 343 -4.91 20.75 9.93
N ARG A 344 -5.84 21.15 10.80
CA ARG A 344 -6.55 20.20 11.67
C ARG A 344 -7.36 19.18 10.87
N ALA A 345 -8.04 19.61 9.81
CA ALA A 345 -8.77 18.70 8.92
C ALA A 345 -7.81 17.73 8.20
N PHE A 346 -6.68 18.23 7.70
CA PHE A 346 -5.63 17.41 7.09
C PHE A 346 -5.09 16.37 8.07
N GLU A 347 -4.72 16.76 9.29
CA GLU A 347 -4.27 15.85 10.35
C GLU A 347 -5.35 14.82 10.74
N ALA A 348 -6.62 15.22 10.75
CA ALA A 348 -7.73 14.32 11.03
C ALA A 348 -7.86 13.23 9.95
N SER A 349 -7.62 13.54 8.68
CA SER A 349 -7.62 12.54 7.59
C SER A 349 -6.51 11.49 7.76
N TRP A 350 -5.33 11.88 8.27
CA TRP A 350 -4.26 10.94 8.61
C TRP A 350 -4.63 10.08 9.82
N ALA A 351 -5.31 10.66 10.81
CA ALA A 351 -5.82 9.92 11.96
C ALA A 351 -6.87 8.87 11.55
N GLU A 352 -7.75 9.19 10.60
CA GLU A 352 -8.71 8.26 10.01
C GLU A 352 -8.01 7.09 9.30
N GLN A 353 -6.99 7.38 8.48
CA GLN A 353 -6.17 6.36 7.83
C GLN A 353 -5.48 5.42 8.83
N ARG A 354 -5.00 5.95 9.97
CA ARG A 354 -4.44 5.13 11.06
C ARG A 354 -5.50 4.27 11.74
N ALA A 355 -6.73 4.77 11.85
CA ALA A 355 -7.82 4.09 12.52
C ALA A 355 -8.23 2.79 11.81
N TYR A 356 -7.93 2.61 10.52
CA TYR A 356 -8.13 1.32 9.84
C TYR A 356 -7.39 0.16 10.51
N VAL A 357 -6.23 0.42 11.12
CA VAL A 357 -5.50 -0.61 11.87
C VAL A 357 -6.26 -1.02 13.14
N ASP A 358 -6.90 -0.07 13.81
CA ASP A 358 -7.73 -0.35 14.99
C ASP A 358 -9.04 -1.03 14.59
N ALA A 359 -9.69 -0.55 13.52
CA ALA A 359 -10.89 -1.14 12.95
C ALA A 359 -10.66 -2.59 12.47
N ALA A 360 -9.47 -2.91 11.96
CA ALA A 360 -9.10 -4.28 11.62
C ALA A 360 -9.17 -5.18 12.86
N VAL A 361 -8.57 -4.75 13.98
CA VAL A 361 -8.57 -5.50 15.23
C VAL A 361 -9.98 -5.65 15.81
N ASP A 362 -10.77 -4.57 15.78
CA ASP A 362 -12.15 -4.59 16.27
C ASP A 362 -13.09 -5.39 15.37
N GLY A 363 -12.73 -5.56 14.10
CA GLY A 363 -13.43 -6.40 13.12
C GLY A 363 -13.17 -7.90 13.26
N ILE A 364 -12.32 -8.35 14.18
CA ILE A 364 -12.07 -9.78 14.40
C ILE A 364 -13.25 -10.38 15.17
N ASP A 365 -13.97 -11.32 14.56
CA ASP A 365 -15.05 -12.08 15.21
C ASP A 365 -14.50 -13.24 16.07
N SER A 366 -13.59 -12.88 16.96
CA SER A 366 -13.00 -13.75 17.98
C SER A 366 -12.28 -12.91 19.02
N GLU A 367 -12.85 -12.86 20.21
CA GLU A 367 -12.29 -12.10 21.31
C GLU A 367 -10.86 -12.57 21.70
N ALA A 368 -10.56 -13.87 21.55
CA ALA A 368 -9.21 -14.39 21.82
C ALA A 368 -8.18 -13.84 20.83
N LEU A 369 -8.49 -13.86 19.53
CA LEU A 369 -7.62 -13.33 18.49
C LEU A 369 -7.50 -11.81 18.60
N ALA A 370 -8.61 -11.09 18.80
CA ALA A 370 -8.62 -9.64 19.02
C ALA A 370 -7.73 -9.23 20.20
N ARG A 371 -7.80 -9.93 21.34
CA ARG A 371 -6.89 -9.69 22.47
C ARG A 371 -5.42 -9.86 22.11
N SER A 372 -5.08 -10.91 21.36
CA SER A 372 -3.69 -11.14 20.92
C SER A 372 -3.21 -10.06 19.95
N ALA A 373 -4.07 -9.57 19.06
CA ALA A 373 -3.77 -8.46 18.16
C ALA A 373 -3.54 -7.14 18.92
N ARG A 374 -4.41 -6.81 19.87
CA ARG A 374 -4.21 -5.64 20.75
C ARG A 374 -2.91 -5.77 21.56
N ALA A 375 -2.54 -6.97 22.00
CA ALA A 375 -1.28 -7.20 22.70
C ALA A 375 -0.05 -6.99 21.79
N ALA A 376 -0.09 -7.52 20.57
CA ALA A 376 0.96 -7.31 19.57
C ALA A 376 1.15 -5.82 19.26
N LEU A 377 0.07 -5.07 19.03
CA LEU A 377 0.14 -3.63 18.80
C LEU A 377 0.68 -2.84 20.00
N ARG A 378 0.30 -3.19 21.23
CA ARG A 378 0.88 -2.59 22.44
C ARG A 378 2.38 -2.82 22.55
N SER A 379 2.88 -3.96 22.09
CA SER A 379 4.32 -4.27 22.12
C SER A 379 5.18 -3.38 21.21
N LEU A 380 4.55 -2.71 20.23
CA LEU A 380 5.20 -1.69 19.39
C LEU A 380 5.25 -0.31 20.06
N GLN A 381 4.24 -0.01 20.88
CA GLN A 381 4.11 1.28 21.57
C GLN A 381 4.96 1.37 22.84
N ASP A 382 5.52 0.25 23.30
CA ASP A 382 6.39 0.17 24.45
C ASP A 382 7.84 0.23 23.95
N PRO A 383 8.46 1.43 23.81
CA PRO A 383 9.80 1.53 23.22
C PRO A 383 10.83 0.81 24.08
N VAL A 384 10.49 0.55 25.35
CA VAL A 384 11.29 -0.18 26.32
C VAL A 384 10.30 -0.67 27.39
N ALA A 385 9.72 -1.88 27.25
CA ALA A 385 9.25 -2.60 28.44
C ALA A 385 10.38 -2.48 29.47
N PRO A 386 10.14 -2.03 30.72
CA PRO A 386 11.20 -1.52 31.59
C PRO A 386 12.36 -2.49 31.58
N PHE A 387 13.42 -2.07 30.88
CA PHE A 387 14.65 -2.83 30.81
C PHE A 387 15.07 -2.94 32.26
N ALA A 388 15.16 -4.15 32.82
CA ALA A 388 15.85 -4.30 34.09
C ALA A 388 17.26 -3.73 33.83
N PRO A 389 17.66 -2.63 34.48
CA PRO A 389 18.89 -1.95 34.11
C PRO A 389 20.04 -2.93 34.29
N GLY A 390 20.59 -3.40 33.16
CA GLY A 390 21.94 -3.91 33.11
C GLY A 390 22.92 -2.78 33.43
N PRO A 391 24.20 -3.08 33.67
CA PRO A 391 25.20 -2.05 33.88
C PRO A 391 25.15 -1.04 32.71
N VAL A 392 24.96 0.24 33.04
CA VAL A 392 25.15 1.33 32.07
C VAL A 392 26.63 1.33 31.71
N LEU A 393 26.95 0.95 30.48
CA LEU A 393 28.29 1.11 29.95
C LEU A 393 28.44 2.60 29.64
N ALA A 394 29.10 3.34 30.53
CA ALA A 394 29.44 4.73 30.27
C ALA A 394 30.42 4.76 29.08
N ALA A 395 30.08 5.52 28.04
CA ALA A 395 31.09 5.98 27.09
C ALA A 395 31.96 6.98 27.85
N ASP A 396 33.14 6.57 28.27
CA ASP A 396 34.11 7.45 28.87
C ASP A 396 34.53 8.49 27.83
N GLY A 397 34.13 9.73 28.10
CA GLY A 397 34.10 10.79 27.10
C GLY A 397 35.46 11.40 26.76
N SER A 398 35.56 11.82 25.51
CA SER A 398 36.10 13.13 25.14
C SER A 398 35.58 13.54 23.76
N GLY A 399 34.38 14.12 23.72
CA GLY A 399 33.84 14.77 22.53
C GLY A 399 32.93 15.89 22.96
N SER A 400 33.46 17.12 23.02
CA SER A 400 32.67 18.31 23.35
C SER A 400 31.44 18.39 22.44
N ALA A 401 30.30 18.81 22.99
CA ALA A 401 29.14 19.23 22.22
C ALA A 401 29.58 20.19 21.09
N ARG A 402 29.67 19.68 19.86
CA ARG A 402 29.90 20.52 18.68
C ARG A 402 28.59 21.27 18.42
N GLY A 403 28.69 22.58 18.21
CA GLY A 403 27.57 23.45 17.82
C GLY A 403 26.93 23.01 16.50
N PRO A 404 25.90 23.74 16.01
CA PRO A 404 25.13 23.32 14.84
C PRO A 404 26.06 23.02 13.66
N MET A 405 26.05 21.75 13.22
CA MET A 405 26.88 21.30 12.10
C MET A 405 26.42 21.98 10.81
N ALA A 406 27.39 22.50 10.07
CA ALA A 406 27.21 23.00 8.72
C ALA A 406 26.71 21.88 7.78
N SER A 407 26.03 22.25 6.70
CA SER A 407 25.60 21.36 5.63
C SER A 407 26.79 20.52 5.13
N VAL A 408 26.67 19.19 5.22
CA VAL A 408 27.71 18.26 4.76
C VAL A 408 27.20 17.59 3.49
N GLY A 409 27.91 17.79 2.38
CA GLY A 409 27.62 17.08 1.13
C GLY A 409 27.93 15.58 1.25
N PRO A 410 27.44 14.73 0.33
CA PRO A 410 27.68 13.28 0.36
C PRO A 410 29.16 12.86 0.39
N GLY A 411 30.09 13.76 0.06
CA GLY A 411 31.55 13.54 0.11
C GLY A 411 32.30 14.29 1.21
N ASP A 412 31.63 15.11 2.03
CA ASP A 412 32.25 15.97 3.04
C ASP A 412 32.12 15.43 4.48
N LEU A 413 31.53 14.24 4.65
CA LEU A 413 31.49 13.58 5.95
C LEU A 413 32.94 13.25 6.34
N GLU A 414 33.46 13.84 7.44
CA GLU A 414 34.57 13.24 8.18
C GLU A 414 34.21 11.77 8.35
N ASP A 415 35.01 10.87 7.77
CA ASP A 415 34.71 9.44 7.55
C ASP A 415 33.67 8.87 8.56
N PRO A 416 32.39 8.75 8.15
CA PRO A 416 31.36 8.18 8.99
C PRO A 416 31.66 6.70 9.29
N ASP A 417 32.52 6.06 8.49
CA ASP A 417 33.03 4.69 8.69
C ASP A 417 34.23 4.62 9.64
N ALA A 418 34.77 5.74 10.15
CA ALA A 418 35.80 5.69 11.18
C ALA A 418 35.15 5.33 12.53
N PRO A 419 35.26 4.07 13.02
CA PRO A 419 34.60 3.67 14.25
C PRO A 419 35.11 4.50 15.44
N GLY A 420 34.21 4.98 16.29
CA GLY A 420 34.60 5.26 17.68
C GLY A 420 34.96 3.95 18.39
N ASP A 421 35.65 4.03 19.54
CA ASP A 421 35.89 2.83 20.35
C ASP A 421 34.54 2.16 20.68
N PRO A 422 34.27 0.94 20.19
CA PRO A 422 32.94 0.37 20.24
C PRO A 422 32.58 -0.04 21.66
N VAL A 423 31.33 0.19 22.04
CA VAL A 423 30.77 -0.30 23.30
C VAL A 423 30.38 -1.76 23.11
N VAL A 424 31.22 -2.68 23.60
CA VAL A 424 31.03 -4.14 23.43
C VAL A 424 30.34 -4.77 24.64
N ALA A 425 29.36 -5.63 24.36
CA ALA A 425 28.66 -6.43 25.35
C ALA A 425 28.40 -7.86 24.83
N ASP A 426 28.35 -8.82 25.76
CA ASP A 426 28.05 -10.20 25.46
C ASP A 426 26.59 -10.53 25.79
N VAL A 427 25.85 -11.05 24.80
CA VAL A 427 24.42 -11.37 24.90
C VAL A 427 24.16 -12.78 24.38
N GLY A 428 24.12 -13.74 25.30
CA GLY A 428 23.96 -15.16 24.95
C GLY A 428 25.15 -15.65 24.12
N PRO A 429 24.94 -16.26 22.93
CA PRO A 429 26.04 -16.70 22.07
C PRO A 429 26.70 -15.55 21.30
N TRP A 430 26.24 -14.31 21.44
CA TRP A 430 26.72 -13.18 20.64
C TRP A 430 27.64 -12.25 21.44
N SER A 431 28.69 -11.76 20.79
CA SER A 431 29.43 -10.56 21.20
C SER A 431 29.02 -9.43 20.27
N ILE A 432 28.49 -8.33 20.81
CA ILE A 432 27.91 -7.23 20.04
C ILE A 432 28.60 -5.93 20.45
N GLY A 433 29.09 -5.15 19.50
CA GLY A 433 29.66 -3.82 19.71
C GLY A 433 28.94 -2.78 18.88
N ILE A 434 28.62 -1.67 19.54
CA ILE A 434 27.91 -0.54 18.94
C ILE A 434 28.88 0.64 18.88
N ASP A 435 28.96 1.29 17.73
CA ASP A 435 29.70 2.54 17.59
C ASP A 435 28.93 3.66 18.33
N PRO A 436 29.51 4.27 19.37
CA PRO A 436 28.83 5.34 20.11
C PRO A 436 28.61 6.61 19.28
N ARG A 437 29.32 6.79 18.17
CA ARG A 437 29.13 7.97 17.31
C ARG A 437 27.89 7.85 16.42
N THR A 438 27.65 6.66 15.89
CA THR A 438 26.66 6.41 14.83
C THR A 438 25.49 5.53 15.27
N GLY A 439 25.65 4.79 16.37
CA GLY A 439 24.70 3.76 16.81
C GLY A 439 24.73 2.48 15.98
N ALA A 440 25.59 2.38 14.97
CA ALA A 440 25.70 1.19 14.14
C ALA A 440 26.32 0.01 14.90
N VAL A 441 25.95 -1.21 14.52
CA VAL A 441 26.60 -2.43 15.00
C VAL A 441 27.88 -2.63 14.19
N VAL A 442 29.02 -2.37 14.84
CA VAL A 442 30.38 -2.45 14.25
C VAL A 442 31.16 -3.66 14.76
N HIS A 443 30.53 -4.51 15.58
CA HIS A 443 31.06 -5.79 15.99
C HIS A 443 29.88 -6.72 16.25
N LEU A 444 29.78 -7.83 15.53
CA LEU A 444 28.79 -8.86 15.79
C LEU A 444 29.41 -10.22 15.54
N VAL A 445 29.78 -10.91 16.61
CA VAL A 445 30.47 -12.20 16.54
C VAL A 445 29.61 -13.27 17.20
N ASP A 446 29.30 -14.32 16.45
CA ASP A 446 28.82 -15.58 17.02
C ASP A 446 29.98 -16.25 17.76
N ARG A 447 29.91 -16.29 19.08
CA ARG A 447 30.95 -16.86 19.95
C ARG A 447 30.97 -18.39 19.93
N VAL A 448 29.93 -19.03 19.42
CA VAL A 448 29.86 -20.50 19.27
C VAL A 448 30.56 -20.93 17.98
N THR A 449 30.29 -20.23 16.87
CA THR A 449 30.88 -20.59 15.57
C THR A 449 32.15 -19.79 15.24
N GLY A 450 32.41 -18.69 15.96
CA GLY A 450 33.49 -17.73 15.66
C GLY A 450 33.17 -16.82 14.47
N LYS A 451 31.97 -16.88 13.89
CA LYS A 451 31.63 -16.13 12.69
C LYS A 451 31.37 -14.65 13.01
N THR A 452 32.10 -13.76 12.33
CA THR A 452 31.83 -12.33 12.31
C THR A 452 30.74 -12.01 11.28
N LEU A 453 29.69 -11.31 11.71
CA LEU A 453 28.58 -10.84 10.89
C LEU A 453 28.60 -9.33 10.66
N ALA A 454 29.28 -8.58 11.53
CA ALA A 454 29.52 -7.15 11.38
C ALA A 454 30.89 -6.82 11.98
N ASP A 455 31.63 -5.94 11.31
CA ASP A 455 32.88 -5.35 11.79
C ASP A 455 32.89 -3.85 11.44
N ALA A 456 33.96 -3.14 11.82
CA ALA A 456 34.08 -1.71 11.54
C ALA A 456 34.04 -1.36 10.05
N GLY A 457 34.47 -2.26 9.16
CA GLY A 457 34.41 -2.05 7.71
C GLY A 457 33.07 -2.47 7.09
N HIS A 458 32.23 -3.19 7.84
CA HIS A 458 30.93 -3.69 7.41
C HIS A 458 29.88 -3.47 8.52
N PRO A 459 29.59 -2.20 8.87
CA PRO A 459 28.62 -1.89 9.91
C PRO A 459 27.21 -2.33 9.51
N LEU A 460 26.41 -2.73 10.50
CA LEU A 460 24.99 -3.00 10.33
C LEU A 460 24.14 -1.95 11.05
N ALA A 461 22.93 -1.73 10.52
CA ALA A 461 21.89 -0.89 11.16
C ALA A 461 22.32 0.56 11.46
N LEU A 462 23.11 1.17 10.58
CA LEU A 462 23.34 2.62 10.60
C LEU A 462 22.02 3.36 10.36
N VAL A 463 21.72 4.36 11.18
CA VAL A 463 20.54 5.22 11.05
C VAL A 463 20.98 6.66 10.78
N ALA A 464 20.43 7.25 9.72
CA ALA A 464 20.64 8.64 9.39
C ALA A 464 19.34 9.24 8.84
N HIS A 465 19.17 10.55 9.01
CA HIS A 465 18.10 11.31 8.36
C HIS A 465 18.61 11.90 7.06
N GLN A 466 17.90 11.69 5.97
CA GLN A 466 18.17 12.38 4.71
C GLN A 466 17.27 13.62 4.60
N ALA A 467 17.85 14.76 4.22
CA ALA A 467 17.14 15.97 3.85
C ALA A 467 17.34 16.26 2.35
N PHE A 468 16.36 16.91 1.76
CA PHE A 468 16.30 17.24 0.33
C PHE A 468 16.16 18.75 0.15
N SER A 469 16.83 19.31 -0.85
CA SER A 469 16.70 20.72 -1.22
C SER A 469 15.66 20.93 -2.33
N GLU A 470 15.37 22.19 -2.65
CA GLU A 470 14.56 22.55 -3.84
C GLU A 470 15.13 21.92 -5.12
N ALA A 471 16.45 21.97 -5.32
CA ALA A 471 17.11 21.37 -6.48
C ALA A 471 16.96 19.84 -6.56
N ASP A 472 16.78 19.14 -5.44
CA ASP A 472 16.47 17.70 -5.46
C ASP A 472 15.05 17.45 -5.99
N TYR A 473 14.08 18.26 -5.58
CA TYR A 473 12.72 18.18 -6.08
C TYR A 473 12.63 18.61 -7.55
N ASP A 474 13.33 19.66 -7.97
CA ASP A 474 13.40 20.07 -9.37
C ASP A 474 13.95 18.94 -10.24
N ARG A 475 15.04 18.31 -9.82
CA ARG A 475 15.61 17.15 -10.50
C ARG A 475 14.62 15.97 -10.55
N TYR A 476 13.88 15.73 -9.47
CA TYR A 476 12.84 14.69 -9.46
C TYR A 476 11.72 15.00 -10.45
N LEU A 477 11.21 16.24 -10.47
CA LEU A 477 10.22 16.69 -11.44
C LEU A 477 10.73 16.50 -12.88
N GLU A 478 11.97 16.93 -13.18
CA GLU A 478 12.57 16.82 -14.52
C GLU A 478 12.79 15.38 -15.00
N THR A 479 13.06 14.46 -14.07
CA THR A 479 13.51 13.09 -14.42
C THR A 479 12.44 12.03 -14.30
N TYR A 480 11.44 12.24 -13.44
CA TYR A 480 10.38 11.26 -13.17
C TYR A 480 8.98 11.78 -13.49
N VAL A 481 8.70 13.07 -13.28
CA VAL A 481 7.34 13.59 -13.47
C VAL A 481 7.17 14.08 -14.90
N HIS A 482 6.21 13.50 -15.61
CA HIS A 482 5.81 13.96 -16.95
C HIS A 482 4.63 14.92 -16.83
N SER A 483 4.88 16.22 -16.79
CA SER A 483 3.79 17.20 -16.68
C SER A 483 3.43 17.76 -18.06
N PRO A 484 2.45 17.20 -18.80
CA PRO A 484 1.90 17.93 -19.94
C PRO A 484 1.31 19.27 -19.45
N PRO A 485 1.31 20.33 -20.28
CA PRO A 485 1.00 21.69 -19.82
C PRO A 485 -0.34 21.84 -19.08
N GLU A 486 -1.33 21.03 -19.43
CA GLU A 486 -2.64 21.00 -18.79
C GLU A 486 -2.63 20.44 -17.36
N GLU A 487 -1.68 19.58 -17.01
CA GLU A 487 -1.57 18.93 -15.69
C GLU A 487 -0.50 19.58 -14.79
N GLU A 488 0.36 20.44 -15.34
CA GLU A 488 1.51 21.03 -14.64
C GLU A 488 1.15 21.69 -13.30
N TRP A 489 -0.01 22.35 -13.25
CA TRP A 489 -0.44 23.12 -12.08
C TRP A 489 -0.62 22.26 -10.82
N TRP A 490 -1.06 21.01 -10.93
CA TRP A 490 -1.21 20.11 -9.78
C TRP A 490 -0.04 19.15 -9.66
N ALA A 491 0.59 18.78 -10.78
CA ALA A 491 1.72 17.87 -10.79
C ALA A 491 2.87 18.41 -9.91
N VAL A 492 3.15 19.71 -10.01
CA VAL A 492 4.16 20.39 -9.19
C VAL A 492 3.77 20.41 -7.71
N GLU A 493 2.51 20.69 -7.38
CA GLU A 493 2.07 20.76 -5.98
C GLU A 493 2.12 19.38 -5.30
N ASP A 494 1.70 18.32 -5.99
CA ASP A 494 1.66 16.98 -5.41
C ASP A 494 3.03 16.30 -5.35
N ASN A 495 3.92 16.58 -6.31
CA ASN A 495 5.19 15.88 -6.47
C ASN A 495 6.43 16.69 -6.05
N SER A 496 6.25 17.93 -5.59
CA SER A 496 7.34 18.79 -5.12
C SER A 496 7.04 19.39 -3.75
N LYS A 497 7.86 20.36 -3.34
CA LYS A 497 7.70 21.16 -2.12
C LYS A 497 7.84 22.65 -2.46
N PRO A 498 6.84 23.26 -3.12
CA PRO A 498 6.93 24.64 -3.58
C PRO A 498 7.25 25.62 -2.43
N GLY A 499 8.26 26.47 -2.64
CA GLY A 499 8.70 27.46 -1.65
C GLY A 499 9.67 26.94 -0.59
N ILE A 500 10.04 25.65 -0.61
CA ILE A 500 11.00 25.07 0.33
C ILE A 500 12.38 25.77 0.28
N GLY A 501 12.76 26.33 -0.86
CA GLY A 501 14.00 27.11 -1.02
C GLY A 501 14.09 28.30 -0.07
N ALA A 502 12.97 28.93 0.28
CA ALA A 502 12.92 30.05 1.24
C ALA A 502 13.32 29.63 2.66
N ALA A 503 13.23 28.33 2.98
CA ALA A 503 13.62 27.76 4.26
C ALA A 503 15.14 27.52 4.39
N GLY A 504 15.89 27.69 3.30
CA GLY A 504 17.30 27.29 3.24
C GLY A 504 17.49 25.78 3.33
N ALA A 505 16.54 24.99 2.80
CA ALA A 505 16.65 23.53 2.78
C ALA A 505 17.86 23.08 1.95
N VAL A 506 18.63 22.14 2.51
CA VAL A 506 19.86 21.61 1.90
C VAL A 506 19.76 20.10 1.73
N SER A 507 20.34 19.61 0.64
CA SER A 507 20.53 18.17 0.41
C SER A 507 21.65 17.69 1.34
N ALA A 508 21.31 16.84 2.31
CA ALA A 508 22.27 16.39 3.32
C ALA A 508 21.85 15.08 3.99
N TRP A 509 22.85 14.34 4.47
CA TRP A 509 22.65 13.25 5.42
C TRP A 509 23.03 13.70 6.82
N TRP A 510 22.12 13.50 7.76
CA TRP A 510 22.27 13.85 9.16
C TRP A 510 22.43 12.57 9.97
N PRO A 511 23.65 12.22 10.42
CA PRO A 511 23.88 11.00 11.18
C PRO A 511 23.15 11.06 12.52
N ALA A 512 22.58 9.93 12.95
CA ALA A 512 22.13 9.80 14.32
C ALA A 512 23.34 9.74 15.25
N VAL A 513 23.25 10.41 16.41
CA VAL A 513 24.23 10.28 17.49
C VAL A 513 23.62 9.42 18.58
N ALA A 514 24.33 8.36 18.98
CA ALA A 514 23.84 7.49 20.05
C ALA A 514 23.80 8.27 21.37
N ALA A 515 22.59 8.55 21.87
CA ALA A 515 22.42 9.25 23.14
C ALA A 515 22.70 8.34 24.34
N THR A 516 22.29 7.07 24.26
CA THR A 516 22.55 6.03 25.28
C THR A 516 22.63 4.66 24.63
N VAL A 517 23.57 3.83 25.08
CA VAL A 517 23.68 2.41 24.70
C VAL A 517 23.30 1.57 25.90
N ARG A 518 22.43 0.57 25.70
CA ARG A 518 22.00 -0.37 26.75
C ARG A 518 22.09 -1.80 26.22
N ALA A 519 22.67 -2.69 27.02
CA ALA A 519 22.76 -4.13 26.72
C ALA A 519 22.11 -4.95 27.85
N GLY A 520 21.35 -5.99 27.50
CA GLY A 520 20.57 -6.77 28.45
C GLY A 520 19.54 -7.67 27.77
N ARG A 521 18.84 -8.49 28.56
CA ARG A 521 17.81 -9.42 28.05
C ARG A 521 16.46 -8.72 28.02
N ARG A 522 15.75 -8.76 26.89
CA ARG A 522 14.34 -8.34 26.82
C ARG A 522 13.51 -9.35 27.62
N TRP A 523 12.76 -8.88 28.62
CA TRP A 523 11.79 -9.74 29.30
C TRP A 523 10.65 -10.02 28.32
N SER A 524 10.47 -11.27 27.90
CA SER A 524 9.25 -11.65 27.16
C SER A 524 8.08 -11.59 28.14
N ALA A 525 7.02 -10.84 27.80
CA ALA A 525 5.81 -10.74 28.62
C ALA A 525 5.13 -12.11 28.91
N ASP A 526 5.54 -13.19 28.25
CA ASP A 526 5.05 -14.57 28.47
C ASP A 526 5.72 -15.31 29.64
N ARG A 527 6.60 -14.68 30.42
CA ARG A 527 7.15 -15.31 31.64
C ARG A 527 6.67 -14.57 32.87
N SER A 528 5.58 -15.04 33.44
CA SER A 528 5.19 -14.73 34.82
C SER A 528 6.39 -15.03 35.75
N PRO A 529 6.80 -14.09 36.62
CA PRO A 529 7.85 -14.35 37.60
C PRO A 529 7.28 -15.24 38.70
N GLY A 530 7.54 -16.55 38.65
CA GLY A 530 7.06 -17.46 39.69
C GLY A 530 7.17 -18.95 39.37
N ALA A 531 8.34 -19.43 38.96
CA ALA A 531 8.78 -20.83 39.07
C ALA A 531 10.16 -20.95 38.40
N ASP A 532 11.24 -20.88 39.18
CA ASP A 532 12.54 -21.57 38.93
C ASP A 532 13.72 -21.07 39.80
N ASP A 533 13.50 -20.25 40.83
CA ASP A 533 14.54 -19.98 41.85
C ASP A 533 14.49 -20.98 43.04
N ALA A 534 14.07 -22.22 42.80
CA ALA A 534 14.03 -23.27 43.82
C ALA A 534 14.53 -24.63 43.31
N ALA A 535 15.66 -24.65 42.59
CA ALA A 535 16.38 -25.90 42.32
C ALA A 535 17.87 -25.63 42.13
N GLY A 536 18.63 -25.55 43.21
CA GLY A 536 20.07 -25.38 43.10
C GLY A 536 20.87 -25.34 44.40
N GLU A 537 20.58 -26.19 45.38
CA GLU A 537 21.58 -26.69 46.35
C GLU A 537 20.97 -27.81 47.21
N ARG A 538 20.96 -29.03 46.68
CA ARG A 538 20.92 -30.23 47.51
C ARG A 538 22.35 -30.75 47.60
N ALA A 539 23.01 -30.42 48.71
CA ALA A 539 24.23 -31.10 49.13
C ALA A 539 23.92 -32.59 49.34
N GLY A 540 24.56 -33.45 48.55
CA GLY A 540 24.60 -34.89 48.78
C GLY A 540 25.70 -35.23 49.82
N PRO A 541 25.46 -36.21 50.72
CA PRO A 541 26.45 -36.63 51.70
C PRO A 541 27.42 -37.67 51.13
N ASP A 542 28.57 -37.76 51.81
CA ASP A 542 29.52 -38.87 51.87
C ASP A 542 30.46 -39.14 50.69
N ALA A 543 31.74 -38.82 50.92
CA ALA A 543 32.77 -39.87 51.00
C ALA A 543 33.91 -39.41 51.92
N ALA A 544 34.05 -40.14 53.02
CA ALA A 544 35.04 -39.97 54.05
C ALA A 544 36.46 -40.42 53.63
N GLY A 545 37.44 -39.84 54.32
CA GLY A 545 38.75 -40.42 54.57
C GLY A 545 39.86 -39.90 53.66
N ALA A 546 41.06 -39.60 54.12
CA ALA A 546 41.71 -39.64 55.42
C ALA A 546 43.06 -38.90 55.19
N ARG A 547 43.74 -38.21 56.11
CA ARG A 547 44.47 -38.74 57.27
C ARG A 547 45.37 -37.59 57.78
N THR A 548 45.44 -37.48 59.11
CA THR A 548 46.63 -37.30 59.97
C THR A 548 47.54 -36.08 59.82
N GLY A 549 47.74 -35.41 60.96
CA GLY A 549 48.84 -34.50 61.25
C GLY A 549 48.43 -33.43 62.22
#